data_AF-A0A2N8KTM4-F1
#
_entry.id   AF-A0A2N8KTM4-F1
#
_cell.length_a   1.000
_cell.length_b   1.000
_cell.length_c   1.000
_cell.angle_alpha   90.00
_cell.angle_beta   90.00
_cell.angle_gamma   90.00
#
_symmetry.space_group_name_H-M   'P 1'
#
loop_
_entity.id
_entity.type
_entity.pdbx_description
1 polymer ?
#
loop_
_entity_poly.entity_id
_entity_poly.type
_entity_poly.pdbx_seq_one_letter_code
_entity_poly.pdbx_strand_id
1 'polypeptide(L)'
;MSYQFSGFLVAMPLPRPVELPAGAVWREISLPFRGVGVLLPHTIGEILKADQIADFARDLGIANGAPWLFMQYDTWGGEIDFVFGMGATSAGAFGPVEESARGQVEAVYLDLMARLGVGADDALAFKPFERGYWGEQ
;
A
#
# COMPACT_ATOMS: atom_id res chain seq x y z
N MET A 1 -1.83 -19.36 5.20
CA MET A 1 -0.48 -18.78 5.34
C MET A 1 -0.65 -17.32 5.68
N SER A 2 0.21 -16.74 6.51
CA SER A 2 0.13 -15.31 6.82
C SER A 2 0.99 -14.49 5.87
N TYR A 3 0.55 -13.28 5.56
CA TYR A 3 1.29 -12.32 4.74
C TYR A 3 1.07 -10.91 5.28
N GLN A 4 2.15 -10.14 5.34
CA GLN A 4 2.14 -8.77 5.83
C GLN A 4 2.76 -7.85 4.79
N PHE A 5 2.14 -6.70 4.58
CA PHE A 5 2.65 -5.63 3.75
C PHE A 5 2.57 -4.32 4.53
N SER A 6 3.61 -3.49 4.40
CA SER A 6 3.57 -2.09 4.82
C SER A 6 4.33 -1.27 3.78
N GLY A 7 3.69 -0.26 3.21
CA GLY A 7 4.31 0.45 2.10
C GLY A 7 3.39 1.33 1.29
N PHE A 8 3.92 1.84 0.18
CA PHE A 8 3.22 2.72 -0.75
C PHE A 8 2.81 1.99 -2.01
N LEU A 9 1.61 2.32 -2.50
CA LEU A 9 1.11 2.03 -3.84
C LEU A 9 0.83 3.36 -4.51
N VAL A 10 1.47 3.62 -5.65
CA VAL A 10 1.35 4.87 -6.39
C VAL A 10 0.83 4.55 -7.78
N ALA A 11 -0.38 5.03 -8.11
CA ALA A 11 -1.06 4.76 -9.37
C ALA A 11 -0.57 5.66 -10.52
N MET A 12 0.74 5.91 -10.56
CA MET A 12 1.43 6.51 -11.68
C MET A 12 2.90 6.12 -11.69
N PRO A 13 3.57 6.08 -12.85
CA PRO A 13 5.00 5.86 -12.92
C PRO A 13 5.77 6.98 -12.21
N LEU A 14 6.73 6.59 -11.39
CA LEU A 14 7.68 7.51 -10.76
C LEU A 14 9.11 7.01 -11.00
N PRO A 15 10.09 7.92 -11.19
CA PRO A 15 11.49 7.52 -11.19
C PRO A 15 11.85 6.98 -9.81
N ARG A 16 12.59 5.87 -9.78
CA ARG A 16 13.13 5.33 -8.52
C ARG A 16 14.09 6.37 -7.90
N PRO A 17 13.93 6.72 -6.61
CA PRO A 17 14.86 7.60 -5.93
C PRO A 17 16.25 6.97 -5.83
N VAL A 18 17.28 7.82 -5.74
CA VAL A 18 18.69 7.38 -5.66
C VAL A 18 18.92 6.54 -4.41
N GLU A 19 18.31 6.96 -3.31
CA GLU A 19 18.37 6.27 -2.02
C GLU A 19 16.98 5.79 -1.63
N LEU A 20 16.94 4.59 -1.05
CA LEU A 20 15.74 4.02 -0.45
C LEU A 20 15.99 3.79 1.03
N PRO A 21 14.94 3.85 1.88
CA PRO A 21 15.04 3.41 3.25
C PRO A 21 15.64 1.99 3.36
N ALA A 22 16.33 1.70 4.45
CA ALA A 22 17.00 0.42 4.64
C ALA A 22 16.02 -0.76 4.47
N GLY A 23 16.37 -1.71 3.61
CA GLY A 23 15.56 -2.88 3.29
C GLY A 23 14.35 -2.62 2.41
N ALA A 24 14.04 -1.37 2.06
CA ALA A 24 12.89 -1.06 1.22
C ALA A 24 13.06 -1.61 -0.20
N VAL A 25 11.96 -2.09 -0.78
CA VAL A 25 11.92 -2.64 -2.14
C VAL A 25 11.06 -1.75 -3.00
N TRP A 26 11.66 -1.18 -4.06
CA TRP A 26 10.95 -0.42 -5.08
C TRP A 26 10.67 -1.31 -6.29
N ARG A 27 9.41 -1.37 -6.73
CA ARG A 27 9.02 -2.17 -7.90
C ARG A 27 7.99 -1.44 -8.76
N GLU A 28 8.11 -1.62 -10.07
CA GLU A 28 7.05 -1.19 -10.99
C GLU A 28 5.86 -2.12 -10.91
N ILE A 29 4.67 -1.55 -10.93
CA ILE A 29 3.39 -2.26 -11.01
C ILE A 29 2.83 -2.00 -12.40
N SER A 30 2.59 -3.06 -13.17
CA SER A 30 2.03 -2.97 -14.53
C SER A 30 0.55 -3.34 -14.60
N LEU A 31 0.05 -4.05 -13.59
CA LEU A 31 -1.33 -4.47 -13.41
C LEU A 31 -1.63 -4.48 -11.91
N PRO A 32 -2.86 -4.15 -11.49
CA PRO A 32 -4.01 -3.69 -12.28
C PRO A 32 -3.93 -2.22 -12.71
N PHE A 33 -2.98 -1.45 -12.19
CA PHE A 33 -2.65 -0.10 -12.64
C PHE A 33 -1.20 -0.03 -13.10
N ARG A 34 -0.86 1.04 -13.82
CA ARG A 34 0.52 1.35 -14.19
C ARG A 34 1.11 2.34 -13.20
N GLY A 35 2.07 1.89 -12.39
CA GLY A 35 2.73 2.75 -11.43
C GLY A 35 3.84 2.08 -10.67
N VAL A 36 3.96 2.42 -9.39
CA VAL A 36 5.05 1.97 -8.52
C VAL A 36 4.46 1.46 -7.22
N GLY A 37 5.05 0.41 -6.66
CA GLY A 37 4.90 0.12 -5.25
C GLY A 37 6.24 0.08 -4.52
N VAL A 38 6.19 0.41 -3.24
CA VAL A 38 7.33 0.45 -2.34
C VAL A 38 7.00 -0.35 -1.10
N LEU A 39 7.69 -1.46 -0.88
CA LEU A 39 7.64 -2.19 0.39
C LEU A 39 8.59 -1.53 1.40
N LEU A 40 8.10 -1.27 2.60
CA LEU A 40 8.85 -0.76 3.76
C LEU A 40 8.82 -1.83 4.87
N PRO A 41 9.72 -2.83 4.83
CA PRO A 41 9.61 -3.97 5.75
C PRO A 41 9.85 -3.58 7.21
N HIS A 42 10.62 -2.51 7.46
CA HIS A 42 10.91 -2.02 8.81
C HIS A 42 9.70 -1.37 9.50
N THR A 43 8.59 -1.15 8.79
CA THR A 43 7.35 -0.57 9.35
C THR A 43 6.26 -1.61 9.53
N ILE A 44 6.53 -2.89 9.25
CA ILE A 44 5.59 -3.99 9.50
C ILE A 44 5.43 -4.19 11.01
N GLY A 45 4.18 -4.26 11.48
CA GLY A 45 3.84 -4.42 12.89
C GLY A 45 3.78 -3.11 13.70
N GLU A 46 4.09 -1.97 13.10
CA GLU A 46 4.01 -0.66 13.75
C GLU A 46 3.01 0.24 13.04
N ILE A 47 1.96 0.72 13.72
CA ILE A 47 1.02 1.68 13.13
C ILE A 47 1.70 3.05 13.08
N LEU A 48 2.04 3.48 11.86
CA LEU A 48 2.68 4.77 11.63
C LEU A 48 1.68 5.93 11.78
N LYS A 49 2.17 7.04 12.31
CA LYS A 49 1.41 8.29 12.33
C LYS A 49 1.38 8.95 10.95
N ALA A 50 0.36 9.77 10.71
CA ALA A 50 0.16 10.43 9.41
C ALA A 50 1.32 11.37 9.01
N ASP A 51 1.98 12.01 9.96
CA ASP A 51 3.18 12.84 9.74
C ASP A 51 4.37 11.99 9.28
N GLN A 52 4.61 10.84 9.92
CA GLN A 52 5.65 9.89 9.52
C GLN A 52 5.42 9.34 8.11
N ILE A 53 4.17 9.02 7.77
CA ILE A 53 3.79 8.57 6.42
C ILE A 53 4.03 9.69 5.40
N ALA A 54 3.69 10.94 5.73
CA ALA A 54 3.94 12.09 4.88
C ALA A 54 5.45 12.37 4.69
N ASP A 55 6.27 12.15 5.72
CA ASP A 55 7.73 12.21 5.63
C ASP A 55 8.25 11.16 4.65
N PHE A 56 7.84 9.88 4.79
CA PHE A 56 8.23 8.83 3.84
C PHE A 56 7.79 9.14 2.40
N ALA A 57 6.58 9.63 2.19
CA ALA A 57 6.09 9.99 0.87
C ALA A 57 6.95 11.09 0.22
N ARG A 58 7.34 12.09 1.01
CA ARG A 58 8.24 13.17 0.57
C ARG A 58 9.62 12.63 0.19
N ASP A 59 10.21 11.82 1.05
CA ASP A 59 11.57 11.27 0.86
C ASP A 59 11.64 10.33 -0.34
N LEU A 60 10.55 9.59 -0.60
CA LEU A 60 10.41 8.73 -1.79
C LEU A 60 10.08 9.50 -3.07
N GLY A 61 9.92 10.83 -2.99
CA GLY A 61 9.57 11.66 -4.15
C GLY A 61 8.15 11.43 -4.66
N ILE A 62 7.24 10.94 -3.82
CA ILE A 62 5.81 10.80 -4.13
C ILE A 62 5.21 12.22 -4.08
N ALA A 63 5.37 12.94 -5.20
CA ALA A 63 5.07 14.36 -5.30
C ALA A 63 3.57 14.68 -5.26
N ASN A 64 3.26 15.94 -4.95
CA ASN A 64 1.90 16.50 -4.97
C ASN A 64 1.23 16.26 -6.33
N GLY A 65 0.21 15.41 -6.36
CA GLY A 65 -0.63 15.16 -7.53
C GLY A 65 -0.70 13.70 -7.98
N ALA A 66 0.25 12.85 -7.56
CA ALA A 66 0.17 11.41 -7.78
C ALA A 66 -0.93 10.80 -6.93
N PRO A 67 -1.85 9.98 -7.48
CA PRO A 67 -2.71 9.16 -6.64
C PRO A 67 -1.85 8.12 -5.93
N TRP A 68 -1.83 8.17 -4.60
CA TRP A 68 -1.04 7.26 -3.78
C TRP A 68 -1.82 6.79 -2.56
N LEU A 69 -1.44 5.62 -2.08
CA LEU A 69 -1.97 4.97 -0.89
C LEU A 69 -0.79 4.40 -0.11
N PHE A 70 -0.62 4.84 1.13
CA PHE A 70 0.11 4.07 2.10
C PHE A 70 -0.84 3.02 2.68
N MET A 71 -0.43 1.76 2.71
CA MET A 71 -1.22 0.68 3.28
C MET A 71 -0.37 -0.17 4.21
N GLN A 72 -0.97 -0.58 5.32
CA GLN A 72 -0.56 -1.74 6.09
C GLN A 72 -1.65 -2.80 5.96
N TYR A 73 -1.25 -4.02 5.67
CA TYR A 73 -2.15 -5.10 5.32
C TYR A 73 -1.63 -6.39 5.95
N ASP A 74 -2.50 -7.11 6.65
CA ASP A 74 -2.20 -8.41 7.25
C ASP A 74 -3.26 -9.43 6.84
N THR A 75 -2.80 -10.65 6.60
CA THR A 75 -3.64 -11.81 6.37
C THR A 75 -3.18 -12.95 7.27
N TRP A 76 -4.15 -13.71 7.75
CA TRP A 76 -3.96 -14.94 8.50
C TRP A 76 -4.91 -16.00 7.96
N GLY A 77 -4.34 -17.10 7.48
CA GLY A 77 -5.15 -18.15 6.85
C GLY A 77 -5.73 -17.79 5.47
N GLY A 78 -5.36 -16.63 4.91
CA GLY A 78 -5.79 -16.16 3.59
C GLY A 78 -6.99 -15.21 3.61
N GLU A 79 -7.60 -14.96 4.77
CA GLU A 79 -8.54 -13.87 4.99
C GLU A 79 -7.75 -12.60 5.35
N ILE A 80 -8.32 -11.42 5.08
CA ILE A 80 -7.75 -10.14 5.53
C ILE A 80 -8.10 -9.97 7.00
N ASP A 81 -7.10 -9.80 7.86
CA ASP A 81 -7.29 -9.64 9.30
C ASP A 81 -7.13 -8.18 9.75
N PHE A 82 -6.34 -7.41 8.99
CA PHE A 82 -6.08 -6.02 9.31
C PHE A 82 -5.81 -5.21 8.04
N VAL A 83 -6.37 -4.01 8.01
CA VAL A 83 -5.96 -2.98 7.06
C VAL A 83 -5.87 -1.63 7.75
N PHE A 84 -4.79 -0.92 7.47
CA PHE A 84 -4.66 0.50 7.73
C PHE A 84 -4.32 1.19 6.41
N GLY A 85 -4.91 2.35 6.15
CA GLY A 85 -4.62 3.09 4.93
C GLY A 85 -4.87 4.58 5.02
N MET A 86 -4.01 5.33 4.35
CA MET A 86 -4.21 6.76 4.07
C MET A 86 -3.56 7.12 2.74
N GLY A 87 -4.05 8.17 2.10
CA GLY A 87 -3.55 8.53 0.79
C GLY A 87 -4.06 9.85 0.27
N ALA A 88 -3.75 10.10 -1.00
CA ALA A 88 -4.26 11.24 -1.74
C ALA A 88 -4.63 10.83 -3.15
N THR A 89 -5.69 11.45 -3.67
CA THR A 89 -6.12 11.36 -5.07
C THR A 89 -6.36 12.76 -5.61
N SER A 90 -6.77 12.89 -6.88
CA SER A 90 -7.24 14.16 -7.44
C SER A 90 -8.47 14.73 -6.71
N ALA A 91 -9.24 13.89 -5.99
CA ALA A 91 -10.38 14.32 -5.19
C ALA A 91 -9.98 14.84 -3.79
N GLY A 92 -8.70 14.71 -3.41
CA GLY A 92 -8.18 15.12 -2.11
C GLY A 92 -7.56 13.98 -1.32
N ALA A 93 -7.10 14.31 -0.11
CA ALA A 93 -6.56 13.37 0.87
C ALA A 93 -7.69 12.54 1.51
N PHE A 94 -7.37 11.31 1.91
CA PHE A 94 -8.28 10.41 2.61
C PHE A 94 -7.55 9.60 3.69
N GLY A 95 -8.32 9.08 4.64
CA GLY A 95 -7.80 8.39 5.82
C GLY A 95 -7.22 9.35 6.87
N PRO A 96 -6.53 8.81 7.90
CA PRO A 96 -6.30 7.39 8.12
C PRO A 96 -7.60 6.61 8.37
N VAL A 97 -7.67 5.40 7.81
CA VAL A 97 -8.71 4.41 8.08
C VAL A 97 -8.02 3.16 8.60
N GLU A 98 -8.57 2.56 9.64
CA GLU A 98 -8.08 1.33 10.26
C GLU A 98 -9.27 0.39 10.48
N GLU A 99 -9.11 -0.89 10.14
CA GLU A 99 -10.13 -1.90 10.39
C GLU A 99 -9.50 -3.29 10.61
N SER A 100 -10.09 -4.06 11.52
CA SER A 100 -9.71 -5.44 11.84
C SER A 100 -10.90 -6.36 12.14
N ALA A 101 -12.13 -5.83 12.12
CA ALA A 101 -13.33 -6.61 12.32
C ALA A 101 -13.59 -7.50 11.11
N ARG A 102 -13.67 -8.82 11.33
CA ARG A 102 -13.83 -9.88 10.30
C ARG A 102 -15.00 -9.69 9.31
N GLY A 103 -15.98 -8.86 9.62
CA GLY A 103 -17.11 -8.54 8.72
C GLY A 103 -17.00 -7.22 7.96
N GLN A 104 -15.96 -6.41 8.22
CA GLN A 104 -15.80 -5.05 7.67
C GLN A 104 -14.44 -4.85 7.00
N VAL A 105 -13.40 -5.52 7.48
CA VAL A 105 -12.02 -5.33 7.03
C VAL A 105 -11.83 -5.51 5.53
N GLU A 106 -12.49 -6.49 4.92
CA GLU A 106 -12.45 -6.69 3.46
C GLU A 106 -13.10 -5.52 2.72
N ALA A 107 -14.27 -5.05 3.17
CA ALA A 107 -14.95 -3.91 2.53
C ALA A 107 -14.10 -2.63 2.62
N VAL A 108 -13.48 -2.38 3.78
CA VAL A 108 -12.57 -1.24 3.97
C VAL A 108 -11.33 -1.36 3.07
N TYR A 109 -10.76 -2.57 2.96
CA TYR A 109 -9.65 -2.82 2.04
C TYR A 109 -10.03 -2.53 0.58
N LEU A 110 -11.18 -3.03 0.13
CA LEU A 110 -11.68 -2.81 -1.22
C LEU A 110 -11.93 -1.32 -1.49
N ASP A 111 -12.49 -0.60 -0.52
CA ASP A 111 -12.69 0.84 -0.61
C ASP A 111 -11.37 1.60 -0.76
N LEU A 112 -10.33 1.23 0.00
CA LEU A 112 -9.00 1.83 -0.10
C LEU A 112 -8.38 1.57 -1.49
N MET A 113 -8.47 0.34 -1.99
CA MET A 113 -7.96 -0.03 -3.33
C MET A 113 -8.73 0.69 -4.45
N ALA A 114 -10.05 0.85 -4.29
CA ALA A 114 -10.88 1.60 -5.23
C ALA A 114 -10.48 3.08 -5.32
N ARG A 115 -9.93 3.69 -4.25
CA ARG A 115 -9.35 5.05 -4.32
C ARG A 115 -8.18 5.15 -5.29
N LEU A 116 -7.45 4.05 -5.53
CA LEU A 116 -6.41 3.96 -6.56
C LEU A 116 -6.93 3.54 -7.94
N GLY A 117 -8.26 3.38 -8.09
CA GLY A 117 -8.88 2.91 -9.34
C GLY A 117 -8.75 1.41 -9.55
N VAL A 118 -8.46 0.63 -8.50
CA VAL A 118 -8.41 -0.83 -8.57
C VAL A 118 -9.79 -1.42 -8.29
N GLY A 119 -10.29 -2.24 -9.22
CA GLY A 119 -11.56 -2.95 -9.06
C GLY A 119 -11.48 -4.06 -8.02
N ALA A 120 -12.62 -4.53 -7.52
CA ALA A 120 -12.67 -5.50 -6.43
C ALA A 120 -11.98 -6.84 -6.79
N ASP A 121 -12.24 -7.38 -7.97
CA ASP A 121 -11.63 -8.64 -8.43
C ASP A 121 -10.09 -8.52 -8.53
N ASP A 122 -9.60 -7.38 -9.03
CA ASP A 122 -8.18 -7.09 -9.15
C ASP A 122 -7.50 -6.83 -7.79
N ALA A 123 -8.24 -6.26 -6.83
CA ALA A 123 -7.77 -6.06 -5.46
C ALA A 123 -7.61 -7.40 -4.74
N LEU A 124 -8.61 -8.29 -4.83
CA LEU A 124 -8.53 -9.62 -4.21
C LEU A 124 -7.46 -10.52 -4.86
N ALA A 125 -7.13 -10.26 -6.13
CA ALA A 125 -6.04 -10.93 -6.86
C ALA A 125 -4.78 -10.06 -6.99
N PHE A 126 -4.58 -9.10 -6.08
CA PHE A 126 -3.51 -8.11 -6.21
C PHE A 126 -2.13 -8.76 -6.05
N LYS A 127 -1.45 -8.98 -7.17
CA LYS A 127 -0.13 -9.64 -7.23
C LYS A 127 0.91 -9.09 -6.25
N PRO A 128 0.96 -7.79 -5.94
CA PRO A 128 1.86 -7.28 -4.92
C PRO A 128 1.66 -7.88 -3.52
N PHE A 129 0.59 -8.61 -3.25
CA PHE A 129 0.39 -9.35 -2.00
C PHE A 129 0.64 -10.87 -2.13
N GLU A 130 1.05 -11.33 -3.32
CA GLU A 130 1.54 -12.70 -3.48
C GLU A 130 2.95 -12.82 -2.89
N ARG A 131 3.17 -13.86 -2.07
CA ARG A 131 4.48 -14.13 -1.48
C ARG A 131 5.57 -14.22 -2.55
N GLY A 132 6.69 -13.55 -2.30
CA GLY A 132 7.84 -13.53 -3.21
C GLY A 132 7.76 -12.44 -4.28
N TYR A 133 6.63 -11.72 -4.39
CA TYR A 133 6.54 -10.56 -5.27
C TYR A 133 7.63 -9.52 -4.91
N TRP A 134 7.84 -9.23 -3.62
CA TRP A 134 8.86 -8.27 -3.20
C TRP A 134 10.27 -8.86 -3.06
N GLY A 135 10.48 -10.11 -3.47
CA GLY A 135 11.77 -10.82 -3.30
C GLY A 135 11.98 -11.42 -1.91
N GLU A 136 10.95 -11.43 -1.08
CA GLU A 136 10.92 -12.16 0.20
C GLU A 136 10.88 -13.68 -0.02
N GLN A 137 11.55 -14.45 0.85
CA GLN A 137 11.63 -15.92 0.76
C GLN A 137 10.62 -16.63 1.67
#